data_AF-A0A3D4AWU3-F1
#
_entry.id   AF-A0A3D4AWU3-F1
#
_cell.length_a   1.000
_cell.length_b   1.000
_cell.length_c   1.000
_cell.angle_alpha   90.00
_cell.angle_beta   90.00
_cell.angle_gamma   90.00
#
_symmetry.space_group_name_H-M   'P 1'
#
loop_
_entity.id
_entity.type
_entity.pdbx_description
1 polymer ?
#
loop_
_entity_poly.entity_id
_entity_poly.type
_entity_poly.pdbx_seq_one_letter_code
_entity_poly.pdbx_strand_id
1 'polypeptide(L)' 'MDWFKRKNSGLSSQRKREIPEGLWIKCETCEAILHRAELERNFNVCAKCGHHFKIGYNTYLEL' A
#
# COMPACT_ATOMS: atom_id res chain seq x y z
N MET A 1 23.17 -41.30 -24.77
CA MET A 1 23.26 -39.84 -25.07
C MET A 1 22.36 -39.09 -24.09
N ASP A 2 22.85 -38.92 -22.87
CA ASP A 2 22.13 -38.37 -21.73
C ASP A 2 22.23 -36.83 -21.64
N TRP A 3 21.93 -36.14 -22.74
CA TRP A 3 22.07 -34.68 -22.78
C TRP A 3 20.77 -33.93 -22.45
N PHE A 4 19.63 -34.63 -22.35
CA PHE A 4 18.32 -34.03 -22.13
C PHE A 4 17.54 -34.73 -21.01
N LYS A 5 18.15 -34.88 -19.82
CA LYS A 5 17.42 -35.24 -18.60
C LYS A 5 17.31 -34.01 -17.71
N ARG A 6 16.24 -33.23 -17.91
CA ARG A 6 15.87 -32.15 -16.99
C ARG A 6 15.43 -32.78 -15.67
N LYS A 7 16.23 -32.60 -14.61
CA LYS A 7 15.81 -32.97 -13.24
C LYS A 7 14.67 -32.02 -12.87
N ASN A 8 13.45 -32.55 -12.77
CA ASN A 8 12.31 -31.82 -12.26
C ASN A 8 12.48 -31.60 -10.75
N SER A 9 13.37 -30.70 -10.36
CA SER A 9 13.26 -30.05 -9.05
C SER A 9 12.10 -29.08 -9.19
N GLY A 10 10.90 -29.54 -8.81
CA GLY A 10 9.69 -28.73 -8.79
C GLY A 10 10.01 -27.39 -8.13
N LEU A 11 9.79 -26.31 -8.88
CA LEU A 11 9.89 -24.95 -8.38
C LEU A 11 8.97 -24.89 -7.15
N SER A 12 9.55 -24.92 -5.95
CA SER A 12 8.80 -24.64 -4.74
C SER A 12 8.24 -23.24 -4.94
N SER A 13 6.91 -23.16 -5.08
CA SER A 13 6.21 -21.91 -5.19
C SER A 13 6.51 -21.11 -3.93
N GLN A 14 7.52 -20.23 -4.02
CA GLN A 14 7.78 -19.25 -2.97
C GLN A 14 6.45 -18.56 -2.71
N ARG A 15 5.93 -18.77 -1.49
CA ARG A 15 4.69 -18.19 -0.99
C ARG A 15 4.58 -16.77 -1.53
N LYS A 16 3.57 -16.54 -2.37
CA LYS A 16 3.27 -15.25 -2.98
C LYS A 16 3.20 -14.27 -1.82
N ARG A 17 4.18 -13.37 -1.72
CA ARG A 17 4.19 -12.36 -0.65
C ARG A 17 2.94 -11.53 -0.84
N GLU A 18 2.00 -11.65 0.10
CA GLU A 18 0.78 -10.87 0.11
C GLU A 18 1.20 -9.41 0.26
N ILE A 19 1.06 -8.65 -0.83
CA ILE A 19 1.34 -7.22 -0.81
C ILE A 19 0.28 -6.61 0.11
N PRO A 20 0.66 -5.90 1.18
CA PRO A 20 -0.32 -5.28 2.06
C PRO A 20 -1.15 -4.28 1.26
N GLU A 21 -2.45 -4.55 1.14
CA GLU A 21 -3.41 -3.64 0.51
C GLU A 21 -3.52 -2.35 1.35
N GLY A 22 -3.69 -1.19 0.68
CA GLY A 22 -3.98 0.08 1.36
C GLY A 22 -2.81 1.04 1.60
N LEU A 23 -1.66 0.84 0.96
CA LEU A 23 -0.52 1.79 1.00
C LEU A 23 -0.83 3.15 0.35
N TRP A 24 -1.76 3.18 -0.61
CA TRP A 24 -2.04 4.33 -1.44
C TRP A 24 -3.50 4.76 -1.29
N ILE A 25 -3.73 6.07 -1.18
CA ILE A 25 -5.04 6.70 -1.07
C ILE A 25 -5.16 7.75 -2.17
N LYS A 26 -6.31 7.80 -2.86
CA LYS A 26 -6.63 8.87 -3.80
C LYS A 26 -7.33 10.00 -3.05
N CYS A 27 -6.87 11.24 -3.25
CA CYS A 27 -7.56 12.42 -2.75
C CYS A 27 -8.82 12.71 -3.59
N GLU A 28 -9.96 12.97 -2.95
CA GLU A 28 -11.23 13.23 -3.64
C GLU A 28 -11.26 14.59 -4.37
N THR A 29 -10.44 15.56 -3.93
CA THR A 29 -10.44 16.94 -4.46
C THR A 29 -9.44 17.16 -5.59
N CYS A 30 -8.20 16.69 -5.42
CA CYS A 30 -7.13 16.92 -6.40
C CYS A 30 -6.71 15.66 -7.16
N GLU A 31 -7.38 14.53 -6.88
CA GLU A 31 -7.12 13.22 -7.51
C GLU A 31 -5.70 12.70 -7.37
N ALA A 32 -4.89 13.33 -6.52
CA ALA A 32 -3.53 12.92 -6.24
C ALA A 32 -3.52 11.58 -5.50
N ILE A 33 -2.58 10.72 -5.91
CA ILE A 33 -2.26 9.49 -5.21
C ILE A 33 -1.29 9.85 -4.08
N LEU A 34 -1.71 9.62 -2.85
CA LEU A 34 -0.97 9.90 -1.62
C LEU A 34 -0.60 8.59 -0.93
N HIS A 35 0.54 8.56 -0.26
CA HIS A 35 0.94 7.43 0.56
C HIS A 35 0.28 7.54 1.95
N ARG A 36 -0.31 6.44 2.45
CA ARG A 36 -1.06 6.45 3.71
C ARG A 36 -0.22 6.93 4.90
N ALA A 37 1.02 6.46 5.02
CA ALA A 37 1.92 6.88 6.09
C ALA A 37 2.33 8.37 6.00
N GLU A 38 2.27 8.98 4.82
CA GLU A 38 2.50 10.42 4.67
C GLU A 38 1.25 11.20 5.08
N LEU A 39 0.07 10.71 4.72
CA LEU A 39 -1.20 11.29 5.08
C LEU A 39 -1.42 11.30 6.61
N GLU A 40 -1.10 10.21 7.30
CA GLU A 40 -1.18 10.09 8.76
C GLU A 40 -0.20 11.04 9.46
N ARG A 41 1.03 11.16 8.97
CA ARG A 41 2.02 12.14 9.49
C ARG A 41 1.58 13.59 9.30
N ASN A 42 0.76 13.85 8.28
CA ASN A 42 0.23 15.19 7.99
C ASN A 42 -1.19 15.38 8.57
N PHE A 43 -1.52 14.72 9.67
CA PHE A 43 -2.81 14.83 10.37
C PHE A 43 -4.04 14.64 9.47
N ASN A 44 -3.96 13.71 8.52
CA ASN A 44 -5.03 13.44 7.55
C ASN A 44 -5.37 14.67 6.68
N VAL A 45 -4.34 15.46 6.33
CA VAL A 45 -4.44 16.58 5.39
C VAL A 45 -3.69 16.25 4.11
N CYS A 46 -4.32 16.50 2.96
CA CYS A 46 -3.69 16.34 1.66
C CYS A 46 -2.51 17.32 1.50
N ALA A 47 -1.30 16.80 1.31
CA ALA A 47 -0.10 17.62 1.12
C ALA A 47 -0.12 18.48 -0.17
N LYS A 48 -0.93 18.13 -1.17
CA LYS A 48 -0.99 18.86 -2.45
C LYS A 48 -2.02 19.98 -2.50
N CYS A 49 -3.20 19.77 -1.94
CA CYS A 49 -4.31 20.73 -2.03
C CYS A 49 -4.81 21.24 -0.67
N GLY A 50 -4.30 20.73 0.44
CA GLY A 50 -4.74 21.13 1.79
C GLY A 50 -6.13 20.61 2.17
N HIS A 51 -6.71 19.66 1.42
CA HIS A 51 -8.00 19.05 1.76
C HIS A 51 -7.90 18.19 3.02
N HIS A 52 -8.82 18.39 3.95
CA HIS A 52 -8.96 17.59 5.18
C HIS A 52 -9.76 16.32 4.89
N PHE A 53 -9.18 15.16 5.18
CA PHE A 53 -9.88 13.89 5.11
C PHE A 53 -10.75 13.69 6.35
N LYS A 54 -11.86 12.96 6.18
CA LYS A 54 -12.72 12.59 7.30
C LYS A 54 -12.00 11.59 8.20
N ILE A 55 -11.84 11.95 9.47
CA ILE A 55 -11.27 11.09 10.50
C ILE A 55 -12.36 10.62 11.47
N GLY A 56 -12.23 9.40 11.96
CA GLY A 56 -13.10 8.88 13.02
C GLY A 56 -12.72 9.49 14.37
N TYR A 57 -13.69 9.56 15.30
CA TYR A 57 -13.51 10.10 16.65
C TYR A 57 -12.32 9.50 17.40
N ASN A 58 -12.15 8.17 17.35
CA ASN A 58 -11.03 7.49 18.02
C ASN A 58 -9.68 7.98 17.49
N THR A 59 -9.51 8.04 16.17
CA THR A 59 -8.31 8.61 15.54
C THR A 59 -8.04 10.02 16.01
N TYR A 60 -9.07 10.86 16.13
CA TYR A 60 -8.92 12.25 16.58
C TYR A 60 -8.46 12.36 18.04
N LEU A 61 -8.91 11.44 18.92
CA LEU A 61 -8.43 11.39 20.30
C LEU A 61 -6.96 10.93 20.41
N GLU A 62 -6.47 10.19 19.42
CA GLU A 62 -5.11 9.63 19.38
C GLU A 62 -4.09 10.53 18.68
N LEU A 63 -4.55 11.61 18.01
CA LEU A 63 -3.71 12.62 17.35
C LEU A 63 -3.23 13.69 18.34
#